data_AF-A0A4Q4DL15-F1
#
_entry.id   AF-A0A4Q4DL15-F1
#
_cell.length_a   1.000
_cell.length_b   1.000
_cell.length_c   1.000
_cell.angle_alpha   90.00
_cell.angle_beta   90.00
_cell.angle_gamma   90.00
#
_symmetry.space_group_name_H-M   'P 1'
#
loop_
_entity.id
_entity.type
_entity.pdbx_description
1 polymer ?
#
loop_
_entity_poly.entity_id
_entity_poly.type
_entity_poly.pdbx_seq_one_letter_code
_entity_poly.pdbx_strand_id
1 'polypeptide(L)'
;MVRGIDLDLAAGTLVRVEGANGSGKSTLLRLLAGIDTPTEGRLTGRPRTAYVPERFPVSLPFTAGGYLVRLGRIHGLRGTVAEARAAEWLERFGAAGHFRTPMSQLSKGTSQKVAVAQALLAGPELLVLDEAWTGLDASARTELDRAVAERVAAGGTVVFVDHDPRRLAGAADEVYAVVDRGLERRTDETPAAAHGPRVRIVAEGPPGAAPPVGLPGSPASVPCQDGSVLLTAPAVHSDALLRALLTARPPWHIREVRAAAEPPPAAAAPVTTPSGTTGSGTLSSGPASSPMTTRHSSA
;
A
#
# COMPACT_ATOMS: atom_id res chain seq x y z
N MET A 1 -7.95 5.03 15.01
CA MET A 1 -7.22 4.74 16.26
C MET A 1 -6.55 3.38 16.11
N VAL A 2 -5.31 3.26 16.55
CA VAL A 2 -4.50 2.04 16.49
C VAL A 2 -4.14 1.56 17.90
N ARG A 3 -3.83 0.27 18.10
CA ARG A 3 -3.54 -0.36 19.40
C ARG A 3 -2.49 -1.45 19.28
N GLY A 4 -1.60 -1.55 20.28
CA GLY A 4 -0.63 -2.65 20.40
C GLY A 4 0.25 -2.83 19.17
N ILE A 5 0.73 -1.72 18.58
CA ILE A 5 1.60 -1.77 17.41
C ILE A 5 3.05 -1.89 17.87
N ASP A 6 3.69 -2.99 17.47
CA ASP A 6 5.15 -3.14 17.48
C ASP A 6 5.63 -3.07 16.02
N LEU A 7 6.40 -2.03 15.70
CA LEU A 7 6.90 -1.76 14.36
C LEU A 7 8.33 -1.27 14.45
N ASP A 8 9.23 -1.94 13.74
CA ASP A 8 10.60 -1.49 13.51
C ASP A 8 10.78 -1.18 12.02
N LEU A 9 11.31 0.01 11.72
CA LEU A 9 11.49 0.50 10.36
C LEU A 9 12.99 0.54 10.06
N ALA A 10 13.47 -0.45 9.30
CA ALA A 10 14.85 -0.48 8.89
C ALA A 10 15.20 0.71 7.96
N ALA A 11 16.41 1.24 8.12
CA ALA A 11 16.91 2.31 7.26
C ALA A 11 16.97 1.86 5.79
N GLY A 12 16.62 2.74 4.86
CA GLY A 12 16.70 2.45 3.43
C GLY A 12 15.66 1.43 2.94
N THR A 13 14.53 1.29 3.63
CA THR A 13 13.42 0.41 3.20
C THR A 13 12.24 1.20 2.64
N LEU A 14 11.56 0.59 1.67
CA LEU A 14 10.26 1.01 1.17
C LEU A 14 9.16 0.16 1.81
N VAL A 15 8.37 0.78 2.67
CA VAL A 15 7.34 0.13 3.47
C VAL A 15 5.95 0.56 2.99
N ARG A 16 5.11 -0.41 2.67
CA ARG A 16 3.71 -0.21 2.30
C ARG A 16 2.80 -0.53 3.47
N VAL A 17 1.84 0.36 3.76
CA VAL A 17 0.80 0.13 4.76
C VAL A 17 -0.56 0.00 4.09
N GLU A 18 -1.22 -1.11 4.34
CA GLU A 18 -2.51 -1.50 3.78
C GLU A 18 -3.59 -1.59 4.86
N GLY A 19 -4.84 -1.68 4.44
CA GLY A 19 -5.99 -1.88 5.31
C GLY A 19 -7.23 -1.15 4.83
N ALA A 20 -8.39 -1.52 5.39
CA ALA A 20 -9.67 -0.92 5.03
C ALA A 20 -9.73 0.59 5.36
N ASN A 21 -10.68 1.30 4.75
CA ASN A 21 -10.95 2.70 5.11
C ASN A 21 -11.38 2.78 6.57
N GLY A 22 -10.82 3.74 7.31
CA GLY A 22 -11.07 3.88 8.75
C GLY A 22 -10.31 2.91 9.66
N SER A 23 -9.46 2.02 9.12
CA SER A 23 -8.70 1.05 9.95
C SER A 23 -7.68 1.71 10.88
N GLY A 24 -7.22 2.92 10.56
CA GLY A 24 -6.24 3.67 11.35
C GLY A 24 -4.93 4.01 10.64
N LYS A 25 -4.79 3.71 9.34
CA LYS A 25 -3.59 4.02 8.53
C LYS A 25 -3.08 5.45 8.73
N SER A 26 -3.92 6.46 8.48
CA SER A 26 -3.51 7.87 8.66
C SER A 26 -3.16 8.21 10.12
N THR A 27 -3.71 7.48 11.11
CA THR A 27 -3.27 7.64 12.51
C THR A 27 -1.85 7.10 12.71
N LEU A 28 -1.57 5.90 12.19
CA LEU A 28 -0.21 5.33 12.21
C LEU A 28 0.79 6.25 11.50
N LEU A 29 0.45 6.74 10.31
CA LEU A 29 1.33 7.63 9.54
C LEU A 29 1.60 8.94 10.28
N ARG A 30 0.60 9.53 10.96
CA ARG A 30 0.82 10.74 11.79
C ARG A 30 1.66 10.48 13.03
N LEU A 31 1.56 9.29 13.64
CA LEU A 31 2.45 8.88 14.73
C LEU A 31 3.90 8.76 14.22
N LEU A 32 4.11 8.09 13.08
CA LEU A 32 5.42 7.96 12.44
C LEU A 32 6.01 9.32 12.02
N ALA A 33 5.14 10.24 11.56
CA ALA A 33 5.51 11.61 11.23
C ALA A 33 5.82 12.49 12.45
N GLY A 34 5.55 12.01 13.67
CA GLY A 34 5.70 12.79 14.91
C GLY A 34 4.68 13.93 15.05
N ILE A 35 3.59 13.88 14.29
CA ILE A 35 2.48 14.86 14.35
C ILE A 35 1.56 14.53 15.53
N ASP A 36 1.24 13.24 15.69
CA ASP A 36 0.47 12.73 16.82
C ASP A 36 1.43 12.10 17.84
N THR A 37 1.06 12.12 19.13
CA THR A 37 1.78 11.44 20.21
C THR A 37 1.01 10.19 20.64
N PRO A 38 1.67 9.04 20.86
CA PRO A 38 0.98 7.85 21.34
C PRO A 38 0.39 8.08 22.73
N THR A 39 -0.82 7.57 22.96
CA THR A 39 -1.44 7.57 24.30
C THR A 39 -0.68 6.66 25.27
N GLU A 40 -0.20 5.53 24.77
CA GLU A 40 0.58 4.53 25.51
C GLU A 40 1.72 4.02 24.62
N GLY A 41 2.83 3.61 25.21
CA GLY A 41 4.03 3.15 24.49
C GLY A 41 5.05 4.27 24.19
N ARG A 42 6.00 4.00 23.30
CA ARG A 42 7.10 4.93 22.96
C ARG A 42 7.51 4.80 21.50
N LEU A 43 7.82 5.95 20.89
CA LEU A 43 8.49 6.03 19.59
C LEU A 43 9.97 6.41 19.81
N THR A 44 10.90 5.67 19.19
CA THR A 44 12.35 5.88 19.26
C THR A 44 12.93 6.23 17.89
N GLY A 45 14.16 6.77 17.83
CA GLY A 45 14.90 6.98 16.58
C GLY A 45 14.80 8.36 15.91
N ARG A 46 13.79 9.18 16.24
CA ARG A 46 13.58 10.60 15.80
C ARG A 46 14.38 11.06 14.54
N PRO A 47 14.17 10.41 13.38
CA PRO A 47 14.86 10.80 12.15
C PRO A 47 14.36 12.15 11.64
N ARG A 48 15.07 12.76 10.68
CA ARG A 48 14.52 13.91 9.94
C ARG A 48 13.34 13.44 9.08
N THR A 49 12.13 13.64 9.57
CA THR A 49 10.90 13.17 8.93
C THR A 49 10.22 14.24 8.07
N ALA A 50 9.65 13.83 6.95
CA ALA A 50 8.73 14.63 6.15
C ALA A 50 7.43 13.86 5.89
N TYR A 51 6.31 14.58 5.83
CA TYR A 51 4.98 13.99 5.70
C TYR A 51 4.16 14.69 4.62
N VAL A 52 3.59 13.88 3.72
CA VAL A 52 2.59 14.32 2.74
C VAL A 52 1.22 13.83 3.21
N PRO A 53 0.32 14.72 3.67
CA PRO A 53 -1.03 14.33 4.04
C PRO A 53 -1.89 14.05 2.80
N GLU A 54 -2.93 13.20 2.96
CA GLU A 54 -3.98 12.98 1.95
C GLU A 54 -4.63 14.31 1.51
N ARG A 55 -4.78 15.25 2.45
CA ARG A 55 -5.34 16.58 2.20
C ARG A 55 -4.33 17.65 2.55
N PHE A 56 -3.82 18.31 1.52
CA PHE A 56 -2.89 19.41 1.67
C PHE A 56 -3.61 20.76 1.87
N PRO A 57 -3.24 21.55 2.90
CA PRO A 57 -3.89 22.84 3.16
C PRO A 57 -3.43 23.91 2.16
N VAL A 58 -4.38 24.45 1.39
CA VAL A 58 -4.12 25.49 0.37
C VAL A 58 -4.49 26.90 0.82
N SER A 59 -5.15 27.06 1.97
CA SER A 59 -5.60 28.35 2.51
C SER A 59 -4.49 29.16 3.20
N LEU A 60 -3.23 28.80 2.99
CA LEU A 60 -2.11 29.49 3.60
C LEU A 60 -1.78 30.78 2.83
N PRO A 61 -1.39 31.87 3.51
CA PRO A 61 -1.08 33.15 2.90
C PRO A 61 0.34 33.17 2.28
N PHE A 62 0.66 32.17 1.46
CA PHE A 62 1.94 32.05 0.77
C PHE A 62 1.74 31.84 -0.73
N THR A 63 2.78 32.13 -1.50
CA THR A 63 2.94 31.56 -2.86
C THR A 63 3.50 30.15 -2.75
N ALA A 64 3.37 29.34 -3.81
CA ALA A 64 3.93 27.99 -3.84
C ALA A 64 5.43 27.96 -3.52
N GLY A 65 6.22 28.79 -4.21
CA GLY A 65 7.66 28.92 -3.97
C GLY A 65 7.98 29.50 -2.60
N GLY A 66 7.23 30.52 -2.15
CA GLY A 66 7.42 31.13 -0.82
C GLY A 66 7.19 30.14 0.32
N TYR A 67 6.16 29.29 0.19
CA TYR A 67 5.88 28.19 1.10
C TYR A 67 7.04 27.19 1.14
N LEU A 68 7.47 26.68 -0.02
CA LEU A 68 8.56 25.70 -0.11
C LEU A 68 9.88 26.25 0.42
N VAL A 69 10.23 27.50 0.12
CA VAL A 69 11.43 28.16 0.66
C VAL A 69 11.37 28.24 2.18
N ARG A 70 10.20 28.57 2.75
CA ARG A 70 10.03 28.65 4.21
C ARG A 70 10.15 27.27 4.85
N LEU A 71 9.53 26.24 4.29
CA LEU A 71 9.67 24.86 4.77
C LEU A 71 11.12 24.37 4.65
N GLY A 72 11.79 24.66 3.54
CA GLY A 72 13.20 24.35 3.36
C GLY A 72 14.09 24.95 4.46
N ARG A 73 13.83 26.20 4.85
CA ARG A 73 14.56 26.85 5.96
C ARG A 73 14.29 26.20 7.32
N ILE A 74 13.05 25.79 7.59
CA ILE A 74 12.69 25.05 8.81
C ILE A 74 13.48 23.73 8.87
N HIS A 75 13.69 23.09 7.72
CA HIS A 75 14.48 21.86 7.59
C HIS A 75 15.98 22.11 7.37
N GLY A 76 16.49 23.32 7.64
CA GLY A 76 17.93 23.63 7.68
C GLY A 76 18.56 24.06 6.36
N LEU A 77 17.78 24.25 5.29
CA LEU A 77 18.30 24.79 4.03
C LEU A 77 18.59 26.29 4.15
N ARG A 78 19.78 26.71 3.71
CA ARG A 78 20.19 28.13 3.69
C ARG A 78 19.54 28.90 2.55
N GLY A 79 19.39 30.21 2.71
CA GLY A 79 18.62 31.14 1.87
C GLY A 79 18.49 30.77 0.38
N THR A 80 19.58 30.86 -0.37
CA THR A 80 19.62 30.60 -1.83
C THR A 80 19.46 29.12 -2.17
N VAL A 81 19.94 28.22 -1.31
CA VAL A 81 19.77 26.77 -1.48
C VAL A 81 18.30 26.38 -1.37
N ALA A 82 17.57 26.93 -0.41
CA ALA A 82 16.14 26.64 -0.24
C ALA A 82 15.32 27.06 -1.48
N GLU A 83 15.66 28.20 -2.08
CA GLU A 83 15.01 28.69 -3.29
C GLU A 83 15.35 27.84 -4.52
N ALA A 84 16.63 27.50 -4.70
CA ALA A 84 17.05 26.61 -5.77
C ALA A 84 16.36 25.24 -5.67
N ARG A 85 16.29 24.64 -4.47
CA ARG A 85 15.62 23.35 -4.24
C ARG A 85 14.10 23.43 -4.46
N ALA A 86 13.48 24.54 -4.06
CA ALA A 86 12.05 24.76 -4.31
C ALA A 86 11.76 24.85 -5.82
N ALA A 87 12.58 25.59 -6.57
CA ALA A 87 12.46 25.70 -8.02
C ALA A 87 12.70 24.35 -8.71
N GLU A 88 13.76 23.64 -8.33
CA GLU A 88 14.11 22.30 -8.85
C GLU A 88 12.95 21.31 -8.70
N TRP A 89 12.39 21.18 -7.49
CA TRP A 89 11.29 20.23 -7.27
C TRP A 89 10.00 20.64 -8.00
N LEU A 90 9.69 21.94 -8.04
CA LEU A 90 8.54 22.40 -8.82
C LEU A 90 8.74 22.14 -10.32
N GLU A 91 9.96 22.28 -10.84
CA GLU A 91 10.27 21.96 -12.23
C GLU A 91 10.11 20.46 -12.52
N ARG A 92 10.69 19.58 -11.68
CA ARG A 92 10.54 18.12 -11.78
C ARG A 92 9.08 17.69 -11.87
N PHE A 93 8.21 18.27 -11.04
CA PHE A 93 6.77 17.97 -11.05
C PHE A 93 5.95 18.71 -12.13
N GLY A 94 6.59 19.52 -13.00
CA GLY A 94 5.91 20.29 -14.04
C GLY A 94 5.02 21.40 -13.49
N ALA A 95 5.45 22.05 -12.41
CA ALA A 95 4.77 23.14 -11.70
C ALA A 95 5.62 24.42 -11.58
N ALA A 96 6.74 24.54 -12.30
CA ALA A 96 7.63 25.70 -12.26
C ALA A 96 6.90 27.05 -12.50
N GLY A 97 5.95 27.08 -13.44
CA GLY A 97 5.15 28.29 -13.75
C GLY A 97 4.29 28.79 -12.57
N HIS A 98 4.10 27.96 -11.54
CA HIS A 98 3.31 28.31 -10.36
C HIS A 98 4.14 28.83 -9.18
N PHE A 99 5.45 29.03 -9.34
CA PHE A 99 6.34 29.43 -8.25
C PHE A 99 5.84 30.68 -7.49
N ARG A 100 5.32 31.67 -8.22
CA ARG A 100 4.78 32.91 -7.65
C ARG A 100 3.25 32.91 -7.46
N THR A 101 2.58 31.81 -7.79
CA THR A 101 1.12 31.71 -7.65
C THR A 101 0.76 31.53 -6.16
N PRO A 102 -0.20 32.32 -5.64
CA PRO A 102 -0.77 32.10 -4.31
C PRO A 102 -1.30 30.67 -4.13
N MET A 103 -1.05 30.03 -2.99
CA MET A 103 -1.50 28.66 -2.72
C MET A 103 -3.02 28.49 -2.85
N SER A 104 -3.78 29.51 -2.45
CA SER A 104 -5.24 29.53 -2.55
C SER A 104 -5.79 29.54 -3.98
N GLN A 105 -4.95 29.86 -4.97
CA GLN A 105 -5.29 29.89 -6.40
C GLN A 105 -4.82 28.65 -7.15
N LEU A 106 -4.12 27.73 -6.48
CA LEU A 106 -3.63 26.51 -7.11
C LEU A 106 -4.79 25.53 -7.34
N SER A 107 -4.73 24.81 -8.46
CA SER A 107 -5.58 23.64 -8.66
C SER A 107 -5.28 22.57 -7.59
N LYS A 108 -6.20 21.64 -7.36
CA LYS A 108 -5.97 20.50 -6.45
C LYS A 108 -4.70 19.72 -6.85
N GLY A 109 -4.51 19.45 -8.14
CA GLY A 109 -3.33 18.71 -8.62
C GLY A 109 -2.03 19.49 -8.45
N THR A 110 -2.03 20.79 -8.77
CA THR A 110 -0.86 21.66 -8.54
C THR A 110 -0.52 21.77 -7.05
N SER A 111 -1.54 21.87 -6.20
CA SER A 111 -1.37 21.88 -4.75
C SER A 111 -0.76 20.59 -4.24
N GLN A 112 -1.17 19.43 -4.79
CA GLN A 112 -0.56 18.15 -4.47
C GLN A 112 0.91 18.07 -4.91
N LYS A 113 1.26 18.63 -6.08
CA LYS A 113 2.68 18.74 -6.52
C LYS A 113 3.51 19.56 -5.53
N VAL A 114 2.96 20.65 -5.01
CA VAL A 114 3.59 21.44 -3.94
C VAL A 114 3.71 20.62 -2.65
N ALA A 115 2.67 19.86 -2.29
CA ALA A 115 2.65 18.99 -1.11
C ALA A 115 3.74 17.91 -1.16
N VAL A 116 4.00 17.35 -2.34
CA VAL A 116 5.05 16.35 -2.53
C VAL A 116 6.43 17.00 -2.58
N ALA A 117 6.58 18.13 -3.30
CA ALA A 117 7.81 18.91 -3.34
C ALA A 117 8.28 19.34 -1.94
N GLN A 118 7.35 19.73 -1.06
CA GLN A 118 7.71 20.15 0.30
C GLN A 118 8.31 19.02 1.16
N ALA A 119 7.99 17.77 0.85
CA ALA A 119 8.48 16.64 1.63
C ALA A 119 9.87 16.21 1.15
N LEU A 120 10.21 16.49 -0.11
CA LEU A 120 11.44 16.03 -0.75
C LEU A 120 12.58 17.06 -0.70
N LEU A 121 12.28 18.34 -0.47
CA LEU A 121 13.23 19.46 -0.56
C LEU A 121 14.50 19.30 0.27
N ALA A 122 14.39 18.79 1.50
CA ALA A 122 15.49 18.70 2.47
C ALA A 122 16.05 17.29 2.65
N GLY A 123 15.69 16.34 1.78
CA GLY A 123 16.22 14.98 1.83
C GLY A 123 15.96 14.28 3.17
N PRO A 124 14.69 14.00 3.51
CA PRO A 124 14.35 13.37 4.79
C PRO A 124 14.99 11.99 4.95
N GLU A 125 15.22 11.59 6.18
CA GLU A 125 15.61 10.22 6.55
C GLU A 125 14.38 9.29 6.61
N LEU A 126 13.21 9.86 6.93
CA LEU A 126 11.93 9.17 6.87
C LEU A 126 10.93 9.99 6.04
N LEU A 127 10.47 9.44 4.92
CA LEU A 127 9.44 10.05 4.08
C LEU A 127 8.11 9.29 4.29
N VAL A 128 7.09 9.99 4.75
CA VAL A 128 5.76 9.41 4.99
C VAL A 128 4.76 9.97 3.98
N LEU A 129 4.10 9.09 3.22
CA LEU A 129 3.21 9.44 2.12
C LEU A 129 1.80 8.88 2.36
N ASP A 130 0.83 9.74 2.66
CA ASP A 130 -0.58 9.35 2.80
C ASP A 130 -1.34 9.68 1.51
N GLU A 131 -1.60 8.67 0.68
CA GLU A 131 -2.26 8.79 -0.63
C GLU A 131 -1.64 9.87 -1.55
N ALA A 132 -0.32 10.02 -1.50
CA ALA A 132 0.38 11.15 -2.12
C ALA A 132 0.24 11.21 -3.65
N TRP A 133 -0.07 10.09 -4.32
CA TRP A 133 -0.30 10.02 -5.77
C TRP A 133 -1.68 10.53 -6.20
N THR A 134 -2.62 10.62 -5.26
CA THR A 134 -3.98 11.06 -5.55
C THR A 134 -3.98 12.52 -6.00
N GLY A 135 -4.56 12.80 -7.16
CA GLY A 135 -4.61 14.15 -7.74
C GLY A 135 -3.37 14.55 -8.55
N LEU A 136 -2.30 13.73 -8.57
CA LEU A 136 -1.19 13.90 -9.51
C LEU A 136 -1.57 13.41 -10.91
N ASP A 137 -1.10 14.12 -11.93
CA ASP A 137 -1.13 13.69 -13.33
C ASP A 137 -0.08 12.58 -13.59
N ALA A 138 -0.14 11.96 -14.76
CA ALA A 138 0.68 10.79 -15.08
C ALA A 138 2.20 11.08 -14.99
N SER A 139 2.65 12.24 -15.48
CA SER A 139 4.09 12.60 -15.40
C SER A 139 4.52 12.84 -13.96
N ALA A 140 3.72 13.55 -13.15
CA ALA A 140 4.04 13.78 -11.75
C ALA A 140 4.01 12.50 -10.90
N ARG A 141 3.16 11.52 -11.25
CA ARG A 141 3.19 10.20 -10.59
C ARG A 141 4.48 9.45 -10.88
N THR A 142 4.90 9.40 -12.14
CA THR A 142 6.19 8.78 -12.53
C THR A 142 7.36 9.47 -11.84
N GLU A 143 7.29 10.81 -11.71
CA GLU A 143 8.31 11.56 -11.00
C GLU A 143 8.33 11.26 -9.50
N LEU A 144 7.18 11.09 -8.86
CA LEU A 144 7.11 10.66 -7.46
C LEU A 144 7.64 9.24 -7.28
N ASP A 145 7.29 8.30 -8.18
CA ASP A 145 7.83 6.93 -8.15
C ASP A 145 9.37 6.96 -8.22
N ARG A 146 9.93 7.81 -9.10
CA ARG A 146 11.38 8.03 -9.22
C ARG A 146 11.98 8.65 -7.96
N ALA A 147 11.35 9.68 -7.40
CA ALA A 147 11.83 10.35 -6.19
C ALA A 147 11.83 9.43 -4.96
N VAL A 148 10.85 8.53 -4.86
CA VAL A 148 10.81 7.47 -3.84
C VAL A 148 12.01 6.53 -4.01
N ALA A 149 12.25 6.03 -5.22
CA ALA A 149 13.39 5.15 -5.50
C ALA A 149 14.74 5.83 -5.21
N GLU A 150 14.91 7.09 -5.61
CA GLU A 150 16.10 7.90 -5.30
C GLU A 150 16.31 8.05 -3.79
N ARG A 151 15.21 8.23 -3.03
CA ARG A 151 15.28 8.39 -1.57
C ARG A 151 15.73 7.09 -0.88
N VAL A 152 15.16 5.97 -1.29
CA VAL A 152 15.49 4.63 -0.78
C VAL A 152 16.94 4.28 -1.10
N ALA A 153 17.37 4.48 -2.35
CA ALA A 153 18.76 4.25 -2.78
C ALA A 153 19.78 5.12 -2.01
N ALA A 154 19.38 6.31 -1.58
CA ALA A 154 20.19 7.18 -0.74
C ALA A 154 20.07 6.87 0.77
N GLY A 155 19.55 5.69 1.14
CA GLY A 155 19.46 5.20 2.53
C GLY A 155 18.31 5.79 3.35
N GLY A 156 17.40 6.54 2.74
CA GLY A 156 16.20 7.04 3.43
C GLY A 156 15.10 5.98 3.45
N THR A 157 14.32 5.94 4.52
CA THR A 157 13.16 5.05 4.63
C THR A 157 11.91 5.76 4.09
N VAL A 158 11.07 5.03 3.38
CA VAL A 158 9.81 5.56 2.85
C VAL A 158 8.65 4.69 3.35
N VAL A 159 7.65 5.31 3.98
CA VAL A 159 6.42 4.64 4.40
C VAL A 159 5.26 5.24 3.61
N PHE A 160 4.47 4.41 2.94
CA PHE A 160 3.37 4.93 2.12
C PHE A 160 2.07 4.13 2.26
N VAL A 161 0.96 4.83 2.01
CA VAL A 161 -0.39 4.29 1.87
C VAL A 161 -0.93 4.73 0.52
N ASP A 162 -1.53 3.81 -0.23
CA ASP A 162 -2.21 4.11 -1.49
C ASP A 162 -3.39 3.14 -1.70
N HIS A 163 -4.46 3.62 -2.33
CA HIS A 163 -5.63 2.80 -2.64
C HIS A 163 -5.41 1.89 -3.85
N ASP A 164 -4.45 2.20 -4.73
CA ASP A 164 -4.08 1.36 -5.86
C ASP A 164 -3.16 0.22 -5.35
N PRO A 165 -3.61 -1.04 -5.38
CA PRO A 165 -2.79 -2.19 -4.99
C PRO A 165 -1.54 -2.35 -5.86
N ARG A 166 -1.51 -1.73 -7.05
CA ARG A 166 -0.38 -1.80 -7.98
C ARG A 166 0.67 -0.73 -7.70
N ARG A 167 0.38 0.27 -6.86
CA ARG A 167 1.33 1.35 -6.54
C ARG A 167 2.59 0.75 -5.93
N LEU A 168 3.70 0.89 -6.65
CA LEU A 168 5.02 0.38 -6.28
C LEU A 168 5.00 -1.13 -5.91
N ALA A 169 4.06 -1.88 -6.49
CA ALA A 169 3.96 -3.31 -6.27
C ALA A 169 5.24 -4.01 -6.73
N GLY A 170 5.79 -4.88 -5.88
CA GLY A 170 7.07 -5.58 -6.12
C GLY A 170 8.32 -4.74 -5.87
N ALA A 171 8.20 -3.44 -5.57
CA ALA A 171 9.30 -2.60 -5.14
C ALA A 171 9.34 -2.41 -3.61
N ALA A 172 8.23 -2.59 -2.92
CA ALA A 172 8.17 -2.50 -1.46
C ALA A 172 8.93 -3.67 -0.81
N ASP A 173 9.85 -3.34 0.09
CA ASP A 173 10.63 -4.31 0.88
C ASP A 173 9.77 -4.96 1.97
N GLU A 174 8.83 -4.18 2.53
CA GLU A 174 7.92 -4.65 3.57
C GLU A 174 6.49 -4.18 3.34
N VAL A 175 5.52 -5.04 3.65
CA VAL A 175 4.10 -4.73 3.59
C VAL A 175 3.48 -5.04 4.96
N TYR A 176 2.76 -4.05 5.50
CA TYR A 176 2.02 -4.20 6.74
C TYR A 176 0.53 -3.96 6.50
N ALA A 177 -0.31 -4.77 7.12
CA ALA A 177 -1.76 -4.61 7.10
C ALA A 177 -2.25 -4.11 8.47
N VAL A 178 -3.07 -3.05 8.45
CA VAL A 178 -3.79 -2.60 9.64
C VAL A 178 -5.11 -3.34 9.73
N VAL A 179 -5.17 -4.35 10.61
CA VAL A 179 -6.33 -5.22 10.85
C VAL A 179 -6.79 -5.03 12.30
N ASP A 180 -8.09 -4.82 12.52
CA ASP A 180 -8.67 -4.65 13.86
C ASP A 180 -7.93 -3.68 14.79
N ARG A 181 -7.38 -2.61 14.21
CA ARG A 181 -6.55 -1.56 14.86
C ARG A 181 -5.14 -2.01 15.28
N GLY A 182 -4.78 -3.27 15.09
CA GLY A 182 -3.41 -3.78 15.20
C GLY A 182 -2.64 -3.60 13.90
N LEU A 183 -1.37 -4.01 13.91
CA LEU A 183 -0.49 -4.01 12.74
C LEU A 183 0.09 -5.41 12.56
N GLU A 184 -0.13 -6.00 11.40
CA GLU A 184 0.39 -7.31 11.04
C GLU A 184 1.37 -7.17 9.89
N ARG A 185 2.58 -7.71 10.05
CA ARG A 185 3.53 -7.82 8.94
C ARG A 185 3.05 -8.91 8.01
N ARG A 186 2.92 -8.61 6.73
CA ARG A 186 2.77 -9.63 5.70
C ARG A 186 4.13 -10.29 5.48
N THR A 187 4.38 -11.40 6.17
CA THR A 187 5.46 -12.31 5.83
C THR A 187 5.08 -13.04 4.55
N ASP A 188 5.98 -13.08 3.56
CA ASP A 188 5.75 -13.67 2.24
C ASP A 188 4.97 -14.99 2.30
N GLU A 189 3.70 -14.92 1.90
CA GLU A 189 3.13 -16.02 1.13
C GLU A 189 3.55 -15.75 -0.31
N THR A 190 4.46 -16.56 -0.83
CA THR A 190 4.59 -16.92 -2.27
C THR A 190 3.38 -16.44 -3.05
N PRO A 191 3.48 -15.62 -4.12
CA PRO A 191 2.36 -14.89 -4.71
C PRO A 191 1.12 -15.78 -4.84
N ALA A 192 0.32 -15.77 -3.77
CA ALA A 192 -0.78 -16.69 -3.61
C ALA A 192 -1.84 -16.08 -4.49
N ALA A 193 -1.97 -16.70 -5.67
CA ALA A 193 -3.07 -16.60 -6.60
C ALA A 193 -4.00 -15.42 -6.30
N ALA A 194 -3.87 -14.34 -7.07
CA ALA A 194 -4.83 -13.25 -7.13
C ALA A 194 -6.26 -13.76 -6.87
N HIS A 195 -6.78 -13.53 -5.66
CA HIS A 195 -8.15 -13.85 -5.25
C HIS A 195 -9.08 -12.78 -5.82
N GLY A 196 -9.06 -12.65 -7.15
CA GLY A 196 -10.03 -11.90 -7.94
C GLY A 196 -10.62 -12.83 -9.00
N PRO A 197 -11.72 -12.43 -9.67
CA PRO A 197 -12.28 -13.19 -10.76
C PRO A 197 -11.18 -13.55 -11.75
N ARG A 198 -11.12 -14.81 -12.18
CA ARG A 198 -10.12 -15.29 -13.15
C ARG A 198 -10.79 -15.52 -14.49
N VAL A 199 -10.01 -15.42 -15.55
CA VAL A 199 -10.44 -15.74 -16.91
C VAL A 199 -9.66 -16.97 -17.39
N ARG A 200 -10.36 -17.87 -18.07
CA ARG A 200 -9.82 -19.00 -18.81
C ARG A 200 -9.93 -18.68 -20.29
N ILE A 201 -8.80 -18.69 -20.99
CA ILE A 201 -8.72 -18.45 -22.42
C ILE A 201 -8.17 -19.72 -23.07
N VAL A 202 -8.91 -20.29 -24.01
CA VAL A 202 -8.42 -21.38 -24.85
C VAL A 202 -7.92 -20.77 -26.14
N ALA A 203 -6.62 -20.95 -26.42
CA ALA A 203 -5.98 -20.43 -27.62
C ALA A 203 -5.22 -21.53 -28.37
N GLU A 204 -5.21 -21.46 -29.69
CA GLU A 204 -4.56 -22.41 -30.59
C GLU A 204 -3.45 -21.70 -31.35
N GLY A 205 -2.22 -22.22 -31.22
CA GLY A 205 -1.05 -21.75 -31.97
C GLY A 205 -0.66 -22.76 -33.08
N PRO A 206 0.39 -22.48 -33.86
CA PRO A 206 0.91 -23.45 -34.82
C PRO A 206 1.29 -24.78 -34.16
N PRO A 207 1.29 -25.90 -34.91
CA PRO A 207 1.66 -27.21 -34.38
C PRO A 207 3.03 -27.17 -33.68
N GLY A 208 3.06 -27.47 -32.38
CA GLY A 208 4.28 -27.48 -31.56
C GLY A 208 4.76 -26.12 -31.05
N ALA A 209 3.99 -25.03 -31.25
CA ALA A 209 4.35 -23.71 -30.73
C ALA A 209 3.94 -23.53 -29.26
N ALA A 210 4.89 -23.09 -28.43
CA ALA A 210 4.61 -22.66 -27.07
C ALA A 210 4.04 -21.22 -27.04
N PRO A 211 3.17 -20.88 -26.06
CA PRO A 211 2.67 -19.52 -25.91
C PRO A 211 3.82 -18.51 -25.74
N PRO A 212 3.62 -17.24 -26.16
CA PRO A 212 4.63 -16.21 -26.00
C PRO A 212 5.12 -16.10 -24.55
N VAL A 213 6.42 -15.92 -24.35
CA VAL A 213 6.98 -15.68 -23.02
C VAL A 213 6.65 -14.25 -22.59
N GLY A 214 6.33 -14.05 -21.31
CA GLY A 214 6.05 -12.71 -20.77
C GLY A 214 4.62 -12.20 -21.01
N LEU A 215 3.63 -13.11 -21.09
CA LEU A 215 2.23 -12.73 -21.25
C LEU A 215 1.72 -11.90 -20.06
N PRO A 216 0.92 -10.84 -20.30
CA PRO A 216 0.33 -10.02 -19.25
C PRO A 216 -0.47 -10.85 -18.25
N GLY A 217 -0.22 -10.62 -16.95
CA GLY A 217 -0.88 -11.34 -15.87
C GLY A 217 -0.33 -12.74 -15.58
N SER A 218 0.83 -13.09 -16.15
CA SER A 218 1.55 -14.35 -15.96
C SER A 218 0.60 -15.57 -15.95
N PRO A 219 -0.15 -15.80 -17.05
CA PRO A 219 -1.14 -16.86 -17.11
C PRO A 219 -0.49 -18.23 -16.87
N ALA A 220 -1.14 -19.06 -16.06
CA ALA A 220 -0.81 -20.47 -16.01
C ALA A 220 -1.27 -21.12 -17.32
N SER A 221 -0.35 -21.75 -18.05
CA SER A 221 -0.61 -22.41 -19.33
C SER A 221 -0.65 -23.94 -19.17
N VAL A 222 -1.73 -24.56 -19.61
CA VAL A 222 -1.87 -26.03 -19.67
C VAL A 222 -2.14 -26.45 -21.11
N PRO A 223 -1.29 -27.28 -21.74
CA PRO A 223 -1.56 -27.81 -23.07
C PRO A 223 -2.71 -28.83 -23.02
N CYS A 224 -3.62 -28.74 -23.99
CA CYS A 224 -4.75 -29.65 -24.16
C CYS A 224 -4.39 -30.77 -25.16
N GLN A 225 -5.08 -31.91 -25.05
CA GLN A 225 -4.85 -33.06 -25.93
C GLN A 225 -5.23 -32.82 -27.40
N ASP A 226 -6.03 -31.78 -27.66
CA ASP A 226 -6.46 -31.36 -29.00
C ASP A 226 -5.49 -30.38 -29.69
N GLY A 227 -4.34 -30.09 -29.09
CA GLY A 227 -3.35 -29.13 -29.60
C GLY A 227 -3.58 -27.68 -29.20
N SER A 228 -4.65 -27.38 -28.46
CA SER A 228 -4.89 -26.04 -27.89
C SER A 228 -4.14 -25.83 -26.56
N VAL A 229 -4.08 -24.59 -26.09
CA VAL A 229 -3.51 -24.22 -24.79
C VAL A 229 -4.56 -23.48 -23.96
N LEU A 230 -4.80 -23.97 -22.75
CA LEU A 230 -5.62 -23.31 -21.74
C LEU A 230 -4.75 -22.34 -20.92
N LEU A 231 -5.05 -21.05 -21.01
CA LEU A 231 -4.41 -19.98 -20.24
C LEU A 231 -5.35 -19.51 -19.13
N THR A 232 -4.89 -19.56 -17.87
CA THR A 232 -5.66 -19.09 -16.72
C THR A 232 -4.97 -17.88 -16.08
N ALA A 233 -5.60 -16.71 -16.16
CA ALA A 233 -5.07 -15.45 -15.65
C ALA A 233 -6.09 -14.71 -14.76
N PRO A 234 -5.66 -13.75 -13.94
CA PRO A 234 -6.59 -12.81 -13.29
C PRO A 234 -7.41 -12.04 -14.35
N ALA A 235 -8.72 -11.88 -14.16
CA ALA A 235 -9.61 -11.25 -15.14
C ALA A 235 -9.23 -9.81 -15.44
N VAL A 236 -8.55 -9.12 -14.51
CA VAL A 236 -8.04 -7.76 -14.71
C VAL A 236 -7.01 -7.67 -15.85
N HIS A 237 -6.40 -8.79 -16.23
CA HIS A 237 -5.44 -8.88 -17.33
C HIS A 237 -6.06 -9.46 -18.61
N SER A 238 -7.37 -9.73 -18.64
CA SER A 238 -8.06 -10.37 -19.77
C SER A 238 -7.78 -9.66 -21.09
N ASP A 239 -8.08 -8.36 -21.18
CA ASP A 239 -7.93 -7.60 -22.43
C ASP A 239 -6.48 -7.48 -22.90
N ALA A 240 -5.55 -7.32 -21.95
CA ALA A 240 -4.12 -7.25 -22.25
C ALA A 240 -3.59 -8.60 -22.74
N LEU A 241 -4.04 -9.70 -22.13
CA LEU A 241 -3.70 -11.06 -22.52
C LEU A 241 -4.26 -11.41 -23.90
N LEU A 242 -5.54 -11.07 -24.17
CA LEU A 242 -6.16 -11.28 -25.48
C LEU A 242 -5.44 -10.49 -26.58
N ARG A 243 -5.10 -9.22 -26.30
CA ARG A 243 -4.33 -8.40 -27.24
C ARG A 243 -2.95 -8.98 -27.51
N ALA A 244 -2.25 -9.44 -26.48
CA ALA A 244 -0.92 -10.05 -26.62
C ALA A 244 -0.98 -11.32 -27.48
N LEU A 245 -1.99 -12.18 -27.29
CA LEU A 245 -2.19 -13.39 -28.09
C LEU A 245 -2.55 -13.06 -29.55
N LEU A 246 -3.49 -12.14 -29.78
CA LEU A 246 -3.93 -11.76 -31.14
C LEU A 246 -2.84 -11.04 -31.96
N THR A 247 -1.86 -10.43 -31.29
CA THR A 247 -0.75 -9.73 -31.96
C THR A 247 0.55 -10.53 -31.94
N ALA A 248 0.55 -11.72 -31.34
CA ALA A 248 1.71 -12.59 -31.26
C ALA A 248 2.18 -13.07 -32.64
N ARG A 249 3.49 -13.30 -32.76
CA ARG A 249 4.12 -14.00 -33.89
C ARG A 249 4.89 -15.20 -33.34
N PRO A 250 4.54 -16.44 -33.71
CA PRO A 250 3.53 -16.84 -34.69
C PRO A 250 2.08 -16.51 -34.27
N PRO A 251 1.09 -16.49 -35.20
CA PRO A 251 -0.28 -16.09 -34.90
C PRO A 251 -0.99 -17.09 -33.98
N TRP A 252 -1.76 -16.59 -33.02
CA TRP A 252 -2.60 -17.38 -32.12
C TRP A 252 -4.08 -17.09 -32.38
N HIS A 253 -4.89 -18.14 -32.39
CA HIS A 253 -6.35 -18.04 -32.54
C HIS A 253 -7.03 -18.30 -31.19
N ILE A 254 -7.86 -17.36 -30.74
CA ILE A 254 -8.65 -17.52 -29.53
C ILE A 254 -9.90 -18.33 -29.87
N ARG A 255 -10.04 -19.52 -29.29
CA ARG A 255 -11.23 -20.37 -29.44
C ARG A 255 -12.33 -19.98 -28.46
N GLU A 256 -11.94 -19.68 -27.23
CA GLU A 256 -12.91 -19.49 -26.15
C GLU A 256 -12.35 -18.61 -25.04
N VAL A 257 -13.22 -17.79 -24.44
CA VAL A 257 -12.93 -16.98 -23.25
C VAL A 257 -14.08 -17.17 -22.27
N ARG A 258 -13.80 -17.66 -21.06
CA ARG A 258 -14.80 -17.85 -20.00
C ARG A 258 -14.30 -17.33 -18.66
N ALA A 259 -15.20 -16.85 -17.82
CA ALA A 259 -14.91 -16.66 -16.41
C ALA A 259 -14.59 -18.03 -15.77
N ALA A 260 -13.51 -18.12 -15.01
CA ALA A 260 -13.24 -19.29 -14.20
C ALA A 260 -14.16 -19.24 -12.99
N ALA A 261 -15.02 -20.24 -12.82
CA ALA A 261 -15.75 -20.41 -11.57
C ALA A 261 -14.76 -20.55 -10.41
N GLU A 262 -15.09 -19.92 -9.29
CA GLU A 262 -14.39 -20.05 -8.02
C GLU A 262 -14.12 -21.54 -7.72
N PRO A 263 -12.91 -21.95 -7.32
CA PRO A 263 -12.71 -23.32 -6.87
C PRO A 263 -13.66 -23.55 -5.67
N PRO A 264 -14.34 -24.71 -5.58
CA PRO A 264 -15.12 -25.00 -4.38
C PRO A 264 -14.19 -24.90 -3.16
N PRO A 265 -14.69 -24.38 -2.02
CA PRO A 265 -13.89 -24.33 -0.81
C PRO A 265 -13.34 -25.74 -0.54
N ALA A 266 -12.03 -25.82 -0.32
CA ALA A 266 -11.36 -27.07 0.00
C ALA A 266 -12.16 -27.79 1.09
N ALA A 267 -12.68 -28.98 0.77
CA ALA A 267 -13.44 -29.78 1.70
C ALA A 267 -12.61 -29.92 2.99
N ALA A 268 -13.17 -29.42 4.09
CA ALA A 268 -12.59 -29.57 5.41
C ALA A 268 -12.21 -31.05 5.60
N ALA A 269 -10.94 -31.28 5.91
CA ALA A 269 -10.48 -32.60 6.35
C ALA A 269 -11.41 -33.07 7.48
N PRO A 270 -11.87 -34.33 7.49
CA PRO A 270 -12.79 -34.81 8.50
C PRO A 270 -12.11 -34.68 9.87
N VAL A 271 -12.73 -33.88 10.75
CA VAL A 271 -12.46 -33.86 12.18
C VAL A 271 -12.70 -35.28 12.68
N THR A 272 -11.62 -35.99 12.96
CA THR A 272 -11.64 -37.27 13.65
C THR A 272 -12.00 -36.97 15.10
N THR A 273 -13.28 -37.12 15.42
CA THR A 273 -13.74 -37.18 16.81
C THR A 273 -13.20 -38.45 17.46
N PRO A 274 -12.38 -38.39 18.52
CA PRO A 274 -12.08 -39.57 19.30
C PRO A 274 -13.32 -39.92 20.14
N SER A 275 -13.79 -41.15 19.96
CA SER A 275 -14.83 -41.79 20.77
C SER A 275 -14.38 -41.84 22.23
N GLY A 276 -15.02 -41.04 23.08
CA GLY A 276 -14.85 -41.05 24.54
C GLY A 276 -15.97 -41.85 25.19
N THR A 277 -15.59 -43.02 25.70
CA THR A 277 -16.36 -43.96 26.52
C THR A 277 -17.17 -43.26 27.63
N THR A 278 -18.48 -43.49 27.65
CA THR A 278 -19.35 -43.16 28.78
C THR A 278 -19.09 -44.12 29.93
N GLY A 279 -18.38 -43.63 30.96
CA GLY A 279 -18.21 -44.27 32.25
C GLY A 279 -18.67 -43.34 33.37
N SER A 280 -19.72 -43.76 34.07
CA SER A 280 -20.19 -43.43 35.43
C SER A 280 -19.46 -42.34 36.24
N GLY A 281 -20.22 -41.44 36.88
CA GLY A 281 -19.70 -40.64 37.98
C GLY A 281 -20.62 -39.54 38.53
N THR A 282 -21.64 -39.94 39.30
CA THR A 282 -22.14 -39.29 40.53
C THR A 282 -22.31 -37.77 40.59
N LEU A 283 -23.59 -37.38 40.67
CA LEU A 283 -24.11 -36.12 41.21
C LEU A 283 -23.65 -35.89 42.66
N SER A 284 -23.03 -34.74 42.93
CA SER A 284 -23.00 -34.16 44.27
C SER A 284 -23.31 -32.67 44.20
N SER A 285 -24.45 -32.35 44.78
CA SER A 285 -25.05 -31.05 45.00
C SER A 285 -24.30 -30.27 46.09
N GLY A 286 -23.89 -29.04 45.79
CA GLY A 286 -23.51 -28.04 46.80
C GLY A 286 -24.30 -26.74 46.55
N PRO A 287 -24.98 -26.16 47.57
CA PRO A 287 -25.90 -25.06 47.36
C PRO A 287 -25.20 -23.70 47.34
N ALA A 288 -25.76 -22.81 46.52
CA ALA A 288 -25.53 -21.37 46.57
C ALA A 288 -26.27 -20.76 47.77
N SER A 289 -25.61 -19.85 48.50
CA SER A 289 -26.25 -18.86 49.37
C SER A 289 -25.31 -17.66 49.53
N SER A 290 -25.64 -16.57 48.85
CA SER A 290 -25.37 -15.19 49.28
C SER A 290 -26.42 -14.79 50.36
N PRO A 291 -26.51 -13.55 50.89
CA PRO A 291 -25.68 -12.33 50.74
C PRO A 291 -25.44 -11.54 52.07
N MET A 292 -24.87 -10.32 51.93
CA MET A 292 -25.03 -9.15 52.83
C MET A 292 -24.18 -9.19 54.14
N THR A 293 -23.49 -8.14 54.62
CA THR A 293 -23.86 -6.72 54.67
C THR A 293 -22.64 -5.84 55.07
N THR A 294 -22.58 -4.62 54.52
CA THR A 294 -22.18 -3.31 55.12
C THR A 294 -20.79 -2.97 55.70
N ARG A 295 -20.35 -1.76 55.27
CA ARG A 295 -19.69 -0.64 56.02
C ARG A 295 -18.23 -0.89 56.44
N HIS A 296 -17.28 0.05 56.48
CA HIS A 296 -17.21 1.53 56.48
C HIS A 296 -15.82 1.93 55.91
N SER A 297 -15.70 3.01 55.13
CA SER A 297 -15.21 4.35 55.54
C SER A 297 -13.74 4.45 55.98
N SER A 298 -13.00 5.28 55.24
CA SER A 298 -11.94 6.22 55.68
C SER A 298 -10.64 5.68 56.29
N ALA A 299 -9.53 5.77 55.57
CA ALA A 299 -8.53 6.85 55.66
C ALA A 299 -7.42 6.62 54.63
#